data_AF-A0AA36J5U6-F1
#
_entry.id   AF-A0AA36J5U6-F1
#
_cell.length_a   1.000
_cell.length_b   1.000
_cell.length_c   1.000
_cell.angle_alpha   90.00
_cell.angle_beta   90.00
_cell.angle_gamma   90.00
#
_symmetry.space_group_name_H-M   'P 1'
#
loop_
_entity.id
_entity.type
_entity.pdbx_description
1 polymer ?
#
loop_
_entity_poly.entity_id
_entity_poly.type
_entity_poly.pdbx_seq_one_letter_code
_entity_poly.pdbx_strand_id
1 'polypeptide(L)'
;MEWRRILGPNLKLEILCGLTVALALVPEAIAFALAAGLPPDVGLNSAWIIAVVTAIFGGRPAMICGATGSLAVLVPGTVAMPHGKELLFYAVMVMGVLEMVLGVLQVGTLVKLIPVPVMIGFCNGLALVIGLAQFSNFKARGVVPMCLFVVCLFVCLFVCLFVCCLFVCLFVVVVFFSPFWVLFVWFVLVFLSFSFFWGMLCPKFLFGGGEIFCARKC
;
A
#
# COMPACT_ATOMS: atom_id res chain seq x y z
N MET A 1 5.68 -22.70 13.24
CA MET A 1 5.91 -22.49 11.79
C MET A 1 4.66 -22.89 11.03
N GLU A 2 3.77 -21.91 10.83
CA GLU A 2 2.44 -22.05 10.20
C GLU A 2 2.52 -22.11 8.65
N TRP A 3 3.70 -21.85 8.06
CA TRP A 3 3.92 -21.72 6.61
C TRP A 3 3.40 -22.90 5.77
N ARG A 4 3.44 -24.13 6.29
CA ARG A 4 2.88 -25.31 5.60
C ARG A 4 1.37 -25.28 5.39
N ARG A 5 0.60 -24.51 6.17
CA ARG A 5 -0.85 -24.33 5.96
C ARG A 5 -1.18 -23.34 4.83
N ILE A 6 -0.24 -22.45 4.47
CA ILE A 6 -0.41 -21.44 3.42
C ILE A 6 -0.10 -22.01 2.02
N LEU A 7 0.78 -23.02 1.92
CA LEU A 7 0.93 -23.82 0.69
C LEU A 7 -0.26 -24.79 0.46
N GLY A 8 -1.49 -24.31 0.67
CA GLY A 8 -2.70 -25.04 0.34
C GLY A 8 -2.85 -25.30 -1.17
N PRO A 9 -4.01 -25.82 -1.63
CA PRO A 9 -4.22 -26.34 -2.99
C PRO A 9 -4.06 -25.34 -4.14
N ASN A 10 -3.78 -24.06 -3.87
CA ASN A 10 -3.74 -22.98 -4.85
C ASN A 10 -2.32 -22.43 -5.11
N LEU A 11 -1.33 -23.32 -5.27
CA LEU A 11 0.05 -22.92 -5.62
C LEU A 11 0.10 -22.01 -6.86
N LYS A 12 -0.79 -22.25 -7.84
CA LYS A 12 -0.92 -21.40 -9.03
C LYS A 12 -1.29 -19.96 -8.68
N LEU A 13 -2.16 -19.75 -7.71
CA LEU A 13 -2.62 -18.43 -7.30
C LEU A 13 -1.50 -17.69 -6.55
N GLU A 14 -0.78 -18.37 -5.64
CA GLU A 14 0.37 -17.79 -4.93
C GLU A 14 1.49 -17.37 -5.89
N ILE A 15 1.79 -18.18 -6.91
CA ILE A 15 2.77 -17.84 -7.94
C ILE A 15 2.31 -16.64 -8.77
N LEU A 16 1.04 -16.61 -9.19
CA LEU A 16 0.49 -15.50 -9.95
C LEU A 16 0.48 -14.20 -9.12
N CYS A 17 0.11 -14.25 -7.84
CA CYS A 17 0.14 -13.12 -6.92
C CYS A 17 1.58 -12.63 -6.66
N GLY A 18 2.53 -13.55 -6.46
CA GLY A 18 3.94 -13.18 -6.32
C GLY A 18 4.50 -12.51 -7.57
N LEU A 19 4.15 -13.02 -8.75
CA LEU A 19 4.59 -12.46 -10.03
C LEU A 19 4.01 -11.06 -10.28
N THR A 20 2.71 -10.85 -10.02
CA THR A 20 2.09 -9.52 -10.20
C THR A 20 2.70 -8.49 -9.24
N VAL A 21 2.97 -8.88 -8.00
CA VAL A 21 3.63 -8.03 -7.01
C VAL A 21 5.06 -7.70 -7.43
N ALA A 22 5.83 -8.70 -7.88
CA ALA A 22 7.19 -8.48 -8.36
C ALA A 22 7.23 -7.50 -9.53
N LEU A 23 6.33 -7.63 -10.50
CA LEU A 23 6.24 -6.71 -11.64
C LEU A 23 5.82 -5.29 -11.23
N ALA A 24 5.01 -5.14 -10.18
CA ALA A 24 4.62 -3.83 -9.65
C ALA A 24 5.75 -3.13 -8.88
N LEU A 25 6.57 -3.88 -8.15
CA LEU A 25 7.67 -3.35 -7.31
C LEU A 25 8.88 -2.85 -8.11
N VAL A 26 9.14 -3.40 -9.30
CA VAL A 26 10.29 -3.00 -10.14
C VAL A 26 10.27 -1.49 -10.47
N PRO A 27 9.20 -0.93 -11.06
CA PRO A 27 9.14 0.50 -11.34
C PRO A 27 9.12 1.35 -10.06
N GLU A 28 8.50 0.84 -8.99
CA GLU A 28 8.45 1.53 -7.69
C GLU A 28 9.85 1.73 -7.08
N ALA A 29 10.66 0.66 -7.04
CA ALA A 29 12.03 0.72 -6.52
C ALA A 29 12.93 1.66 -7.33
N ILE A 30 12.79 1.67 -8.66
CA ILE A 30 13.54 2.57 -9.55
C ILE A 30 13.13 4.03 -9.28
N ALA A 31 11.84 4.31 -9.17
CA ALA A 31 11.34 5.66 -8.90
C ALA A 31 11.86 6.21 -7.56
N PHE A 32 11.88 5.40 -6.52
CA PHE A 32 12.40 5.82 -5.21
C PHE A 32 13.92 6.01 -5.20
N ALA A 33 14.68 5.18 -5.92
CA ALA A 33 16.13 5.37 -6.06
C ALA A 33 16.46 6.71 -6.75
N LEU A 34 15.73 7.03 -7.83
CA LEU A 34 15.88 8.28 -8.55
C LEU A 34 15.47 9.50 -7.70
N ALA A 35 14.38 9.39 -6.93
CA ALA A 35 13.95 10.44 -6.01
C ALA A 35 14.97 10.69 -4.88
N ALA A 36 15.71 9.65 -4.49
CA ALA A 36 16.77 9.72 -3.49
C ALA A 36 18.12 10.23 -4.05
N GLY A 37 18.24 10.41 -5.38
CA GLY A 37 19.48 10.81 -6.04
C GLY A 37 20.52 9.69 -6.15
N LEU A 38 20.11 8.43 -6.00
CA LEU A 38 20.99 7.26 -6.15
C LEU A 38 20.88 6.65 -7.56
N PRO A 39 21.92 5.93 -8.03
CA PRO A 39 21.80 5.13 -9.23
C PRO A 39 20.72 4.04 -9.06
N PRO A 40 19.90 3.77 -10.10
CA PRO A 40 18.80 2.81 -10.03
C PRO A 40 19.28 1.39 -9.72
N ASP A 41 20.55 1.08 -10.03
CA ASP A 41 21.18 -0.21 -9.74
C ASP A 41 21.16 -0.54 -8.24
N VAL A 42 21.35 0.45 -7.37
CA VAL A 42 21.37 0.23 -5.91
C VAL A 42 19.95 -0.05 -5.40
N GLY A 43 18.96 0.67 -5.91
CA GLY A 43 17.55 0.48 -5.55
C GLY A 43 17.04 -0.90 -5.95
N LEU A 44 17.28 -1.29 -7.20
CA LEU A 44 16.83 -2.59 -7.71
C LEU A 44 17.51 -3.75 -6.99
N ASN A 45 18.83 -3.65 -6.74
CA ASN A 45 19.57 -4.68 -6.01
C ASN A 45 19.09 -4.82 -4.56
N SER A 46 18.71 -3.72 -3.90
CA SER A 46 18.17 -3.77 -2.54
C SER A 46 16.80 -4.45 -2.47
N ALA A 47 15.93 -4.20 -3.47
CA ALA A 47 14.54 -4.66 -3.46
C ALA A 47 14.42 -6.19 -3.47
N TRP A 48 15.17 -6.88 -4.35
CA TRP A 48 15.09 -8.35 -4.42
C TRP A 48 15.74 -9.02 -3.20
N ILE A 49 16.81 -8.44 -2.64
CA ILE A 49 17.46 -8.96 -1.43
C ILE A 49 16.47 -8.91 -0.25
N ILE A 50 15.80 -7.77 -0.05
CA ILE A 50 14.79 -7.62 1.02
C ILE A 50 13.62 -8.58 0.79
N ALA A 51 13.13 -8.73 -0.44
CA ALA A 51 12.05 -9.66 -0.77
C ALA A 51 12.40 -11.12 -0.42
N VAL A 52 13.62 -11.57 -0.75
CA VAL A 52 14.07 -12.94 -0.41
C VAL A 52 14.26 -13.11 1.10
N VAL A 53 14.91 -12.16 1.77
CA VAL A 53 15.13 -12.22 3.23
C VAL A 53 13.80 -12.25 3.99
N THR A 54 12.85 -11.40 3.60
CA THR A 54 11.52 -11.32 4.24
C THR A 54 10.63 -12.51 3.92
N ALA A 55 10.77 -13.13 2.75
CA ALA A 55 10.07 -14.38 2.44
C ALA A 55 10.51 -15.55 3.33
N ILE A 56 11.80 -15.60 3.72
CA ILE A 56 12.37 -16.67 4.56
C ILE A 56 12.15 -16.39 6.05
N PHE A 57 12.42 -15.16 6.49
CA PHE A 57 12.45 -14.78 7.92
C PHE A 57 11.20 -14.01 8.37
N GLY A 58 10.25 -13.73 7.48
CA GLY A 58 9.03 -12.99 7.80
C GLY A 58 8.18 -13.67 8.87
N GLY A 59 7.44 -12.85 9.63
CA GLY A 59 6.56 -13.34 10.70
C GLY A 59 5.08 -13.46 10.32
N ARG A 60 4.66 -12.83 9.21
CA ARG A 60 3.25 -12.68 8.85
C ARG A 60 3.03 -13.05 7.37
N PRO A 61 2.14 -14.01 7.09
CA PRO A 61 1.93 -14.49 5.72
C PRO A 61 1.27 -13.41 4.86
N ALA A 62 1.61 -13.39 3.57
CA ALA A 62 1.16 -12.40 2.59
C ALA A 62 1.60 -10.94 2.85
N MET A 63 2.56 -10.70 3.74
CA MET A 63 3.21 -9.38 3.87
C MET A 63 4.25 -9.21 2.76
N ILE A 64 4.11 -8.15 1.97
CA ILE A 64 5.09 -7.72 0.99
C ILE A 64 6.01 -6.70 1.65
N CYS A 65 7.32 -6.90 1.55
CA CYS A 65 8.32 -5.95 2.03
C CYS A 65 9.10 -5.37 0.85
N GLY A 66 9.35 -4.07 0.87
CA GLY A 66 10.01 -3.36 -0.22
C GLY A 66 10.60 -2.03 0.23
N ALA A 67 11.13 -1.26 -0.73
CA ALA A 67 11.67 0.06 -0.48
C ALA A 67 10.56 1.02 -0.03
N THR A 68 10.62 1.52 1.19
CA THR A 68 9.63 2.47 1.71
C THR A 68 9.95 3.88 1.23
N GLY A 69 8.93 4.58 0.73
CA GLY A 69 9.05 5.98 0.30
C GLY A 69 9.54 6.93 1.41
N SER A 70 9.36 6.56 2.69
CA SER A 70 9.84 7.33 3.83
C SER A 70 11.36 7.36 3.93
N LEU A 71 12.04 6.26 3.62
CA LEU A 71 13.50 6.20 3.57
C LEU A 71 14.04 7.02 2.40
N ALA A 72 13.39 6.96 1.24
CA ALA A 72 13.81 7.67 0.03
C ALA A 72 13.87 9.20 0.22
N VAL A 73 13.01 9.76 1.08
CA VAL A 73 12.98 11.19 1.41
C VAL A 73 14.17 11.63 2.29
N LEU A 74 14.68 10.75 3.15
CA LEU A 74 15.76 11.07 4.10
C LEU A 74 17.16 10.95 3.46
N VAL A 75 17.29 10.06 2.49
CA VAL A 75 18.56 9.71 1.85
C VAL A 75 19.27 10.91 1.18
N PRO A 76 18.60 11.81 0.43
CA PRO A 76 19.26 12.97 -0.18
C PRO A 76 20.07 13.83 0.80
N GLY A 77 19.58 13.98 2.04
CA GLY A 77 20.29 14.73 3.09
C GLY A 77 21.60 14.07 3.53
N THR A 78 21.69 12.74 3.49
CA THR A 78 22.91 11.98 3.82
C THR A 78 23.89 11.92 2.65
N VAL A 79 23.37 11.84 1.41
CA VAL A 79 24.19 11.78 0.20
C VAL A 79 24.88 13.11 -0.09
N ALA A 80 24.30 14.22 0.34
CA ALA A 80 24.90 15.56 0.23
C ALA A 80 26.16 15.76 1.10
N MET A 81 26.45 14.84 2.03
CA MET A 81 27.64 14.88 2.88
C MET A 81 28.87 14.29 2.16
N PRO A 82 30.10 14.69 2.53
CA PRO A 82 31.31 14.05 2.01
C PRO A 82 31.28 12.53 2.32
N HIS A 83 31.59 11.70 1.32
CA HIS A 83 31.47 10.23 1.38
C HIS A 83 30.04 9.68 1.55
N GLY A 84 29.00 10.41 1.11
CA GLY A 84 27.60 10.07 1.32
C GLY A 84 27.17 8.65 0.90
N LYS A 85 27.75 8.08 -0.18
CA LYS A 85 27.46 6.70 -0.62
C LYS A 85 27.92 5.63 0.40
N GLU A 86 29.07 5.83 1.02
CA GLU A 86 29.65 4.90 2.00
C GLU A 86 28.95 5.09 3.35
N LEU A 87 28.67 6.34 3.72
CA LEU A 87 27.90 6.67 4.92
C LEU A 87 26.51 6.03 4.89
N LEU A 88 25.84 6.04 3.73
CA LEU A 88 24.55 5.39 3.55
C LEU A 88 24.63 3.87 3.76
N PHE A 89 25.68 3.22 3.26
CA PHE A 89 25.89 1.80 3.47
C PHE A 89 26.12 1.46 4.95
N TYR A 90 26.93 2.26 5.66
CA TYR A 90 27.12 2.11 7.11
C TYR A 90 25.83 2.36 7.88
N ALA A 91 25.05 3.40 7.52
CA ALA A 91 23.79 3.71 8.18
C ALA A 91 22.76 2.58 8.05
N VAL A 92 22.64 1.97 6.85
CA VAL A 92 21.74 0.82 6.62
C VAL A 92 22.20 -0.40 7.41
N MET A 93 23.51 -0.66 7.48
CA MET A 93 24.06 -1.76 8.28
C MET A 93 23.78 -1.57 9.78
N VAL A 94 24.00 -0.36 10.30
CA VAL A 94 23.69 -0.02 11.70
C VAL A 94 22.19 -0.13 11.97
N MET A 95 21.36 0.35 11.04
CA MET A 95 19.91 0.24 11.13
C MET A 95 19.46 -1.24 11.21
N GLY A 96 19.98 -2.12 10.34
CA GLY A 96 19.65 -3.54 10.39
C GLY A 96 20.09 -4.23 11.69
N VAL A 97 21.25 -3.85 12.24
CA VAL A 97 21.70 -4.35 13.55
C VAL A 97 20.77 -3.86 14.68
N LEU A 98 20.38 -2.59 14.65
CA LEU A 98 19.44 -2.03 15.61
C LEU A 98 18.06 -2.70 15.52
N GLU A 99 17.55 -2.96 14.31
CA GLU A 99 16.30 -3.69 14.11
C GLU A 99 16.35 -5.11 14.67
N MET A 100 17.47 -5.82 14.50
CA MET A 100 17.66 -7.16 15.10
C MET A 100 17.66 -7.10 16.62
N VAL A 101 18.35 -6.12 17.23
CA VAL A 101 18.37 -5.94 18.69
C VAL A 101 16.97 -5.59 19.23
N LEU A 102 16.27 -4.66 18.58
CA LEU A 102 14.90 -4.28 18.96
C LEU A 102 13.91 -5.44 18.77
N GLY A 103 14.13 -6.29 17.78
CA GLY A 103 13.38 -7.53 17.55
C GLY A 103 13.52 -8.53 18.70
N VAL A 104 14.75 -8.75 19.17
CA VAL A 104 15.03 -9.63 20.33
C VAL A 104 14.44 -9.05 21.63
N LEU A 105 14.49 -7.73 21.80
CA LEU A 105 13.89 -7.03 22.93
C LEU A 105 12.34 -6.92 22.84
N GLN A 106 11.72 -7.44 21.78
CA GLN A 106 10.27 -7.45 21.57
C GLN A 106 9.61 -6.06 21.64
N VAL A 107 10.35 -5.01 21.28
CA VAL A 107 9.90 -3.60 21.32
C VAL A 107 8.79 -3.34 20.29
N GLY A 108 8.57 -4.27 19.34
CA GLY A 108 7.47 -4.20 18.36
C GLY A 108 6.07 -4.08 18.98
N THR A 109 5.89 -4.42 20.26
CA THR A 109 4.61 -4.19 20.97
C THR A 109 4.35 -2.70 21.22
N LEU A 110 5.38 -1.87 21.38
CA LEU A 110 5.24 -0.42 21.59
C LEU A 110 4.72 0.31 20.35
N VAL A 111 5.01 -0.20 19.15
CA VAL A 111 4.53 0.39 17.88
C VAL A 111 3.00 0.41 17.82
N LYS A 112 2.31 -0.50 18.53
CA LYS A 112 0.85 -0.54 18.62
C LYS A 112 0.26 0.63 19.42
N LEU A 113 1.07 1.36 20.19
CA LEU A 113 0.64 2.52 20.97
C LEU A 113 0.57 3.81 20.14
N ILE A 114 1.04 3.77 18.88
CA ILE A 114 1.01 4.94 18.00
C ILE A 114 -0.44 5.26 17.64
N PRO A 115 -0.96 6.45 18.00
CA PRO A 115 -2.33 6.82 17.67
C PRO A 115 -2.50 6.99 16.17
N VAL A 116 -3.62 6.49 15.63
CA VAL A 116 -4.02 6.61 14.22
C VAL A 116 -3.86 8.04 13.64
N PRO A 117 -4.22 9.14 14.34
CA PRO A 117 -4.00 10.49 13.80
C PRO A 117 -2.54 10.82 13.45
N VAL A 118 -1.56 10.28 14.19
CA VAL A 118 -0.13 10.51 13.90
C VAL A 118 0.29 9.78 12.63
N MET A 119 -0.21 8.56 12.40
CA MET A 119 0.06 7.82 11.17
C MET A 119 -0.51 8.52 9.94
N ILE A 120 -1.75 9.04 10.03
CA ILE A 120 -2.37 9.81 8.94
C ILE A 120 -1.59 11.10 8.68
N GLY A 121 -1.20 11.83 9.73
CA GLY A 121 -0.39 13.04 9.61
C GLY A 121 0.98 12.78 8.97
N PHE A 122 1.66 11.71 9.39
CA PHE A 122 2.94 11.30 8.81
C PHE A 122 2.82 10.96 7.32
N CYS A 123 1.83 10.15 6.93
CA CYS A 123 1.61 9.80 5.52
C CYS A 123 1.25 11.02 4.67
N ASN A 124 0.42 11.95 5.18
CA ASN A 124 0.10 13.20 4.48
C ASN A 124 1.33 14.08 4.28
N GLY A 125 2.19 14.20 5.31
CA GLY A 125 3.45 14.93 5.21
C GLY A 125 4.40 14.29 4.20
N LEU A 126 4.53 12.96 4.24
CA LEU A 126 5.34 12.19 3.30
C LEU A 126 4.85 12.37 1.85
N ALA A 127 3.54 12.37 1.62
CA ALA A 127 2.96 12.63 0.31
C ALA A 127 3.30 14.04 -0.21
N LEU A 128 3.24 15.06 0.67
CA LEU A 128 3.64 16.42 0.32
C LEU A 128 5.12 16.51 -0.02
N VAL A 129 6.00 15.88 0.77
CA VAL A 129 7.45 15.93 0.52
C VAL A 129 7.82 15.20 -0.78
N ILE A 130 7.24 14.03 -1.04
CA ILE A 130 7.43 13.33 -2.32
C ILE A 130 6.90 14.20 -3.47
N GLY A 131 5.74 14.83 -3.32
CA GLY A 131 5.19 15.76 -4.30
C GLY A 131 6.14 16.93 -4.59
N LEU A 132 6.69 17.55 -3.54
CA LEU A 132 7.68 18.62 -3.64
C LEU A 132 8.98 18.16 -4.33
N ALA A 133 9.44 16.95 -4.05
CA ALA A 133 10.63 16.38 -4.71
C ALA A 133 10.44 16.28 -6.23
N GLN A 134 9.23 15.95 -6.70
CA GLN A 134 8.95 15.89 -8.14
C GLN A 134 8.97 17.26 -8.82
N PHE A 135 8.68 18.35 -8.11
CA PHE A 135 8.78 19.70 -8.70
C PHE A 135 10.20 20.08 -9.13
N SER A 136 11.23 19.51 -8.49
CA SER A 136 12.62 19.72 -8.89
C SER A 136 12.92 19.16 -10.28
N ASN A 137 12.30 18.04 -10.65
CA ASN A 137 12.44 17.41 -11.96
C ASN A 137 11.87 18.29 -13.10
N PHE A 138 10.92 19.19 -12.80
CA PHE A 138 10.36 20.11 -13.81
C PHE A 138 11.23 21.34 -14.09
N LYS A 139 11.96 21.86 -13.10
CA LYS A 139 12.77 23.08 -13.28
C LYS A 139 14.01 22.87 -14.15
N ALA A 140 14.50 21.64 -14.27
CA ALA A 140 15.82 21.38 -14.83
C ALA A 140 15.89 21.31 -16.37
N ARG A 141 14.78 21.40 -17.13
CA ARG A 141 14.79 20.85 -18.51
C ARG A 141 14.13 21.65 -19.64
N GLY A 142 13.78 22.92 -19.44
CA GLY A 142 13.28 23.80 -20.52
C GLY A 142 11.81 23.56 -20.91
N VAL A 143 11.31 24.33 -21.88
CA VAL A 143 9.86 24.41 -22.21
C VAL A 143 9.30 23.11 -22.81
N VAL A 144 10.11 22.37 -23.57
CA VAL A 144 9.70 21.17 -24.31
C VAL A 144 9.27 19.99 -23.40
N PRO A 145 10.06 19.57 -22.39
CA PRO A 145 9.64 18.51 -21.47
C PRO A 145 8.53 18.94 -20.52
N MET A 146 8.36 20.24 -20.25
CA MET A 146 7.23 20.73 -19.46
C MET A 146 5.91 20.54 -20.24
N CYS A 147 5.88 20.87 -21.53
CA CYS A 147 4.72 20.60 -22.39
C CYS A 147 4.43 19.10 -22.51
N LEU A 148 5.46 18.27 -22.72
CA LEU A 148 5.30 16.82 -22.80
C LEU A 148 4.77 16.24 -21.48
N PHE A 149 5.23 16.72 -20.33
CA PHE A 149 4.74 16.28 -19.03
C PHE A 149 3.28 16.68 -18.79
N VAL A 150 2.89 17.91 -19.13
CA VAL A 150 1.49 18.35 -19.03
C VAL A 150 0.60 17.46 -19.90
N VAL A 151 1.01 17.19 -21.14
CA VAL A 151 0.29 16.27 -22.03
C VAL A 151 0.23 14.86 -21.44
N CYS A 152 1.34 14.30 -20.96
CA CYS A 152 1.36 12.99 -20.31
C CYS A 152 0.48 12.94 -19.05
N LEU A 153 0.46 13.99 -18.24
CA LEU A 153 -0.35 14.06 -17.02
C LEU A 153 -1.84 14.13 -17.37
N PHE A 154 -2.22 14.92 -18.37
CA PHE A 154 -3.60 14.95 -18.89
C PHE A 154 -4.01 13.60 -19.48
N VAL A 155 -3.14 12.96 -20.26
CA VAL A 155 -3.39 11.62 -20.84
C VAL A 155 -3.50 10.58 -19.73
N CYS A 156 -2.60 10.56 -18.74
CA CYS A 156 -2.66 9.66 -17.60
C CYS A 156 -3.93 9.89 -16.76
N LEU A 157 -4.29 11.14 -16.46
CA LEU A 157 -5.54 11.43 -15.76
C LEU A 157 -6.77 11.00 -16.56
N PHE A 158 -6.79 11.24 -17.87
CA PHE A 158 -7.88 10.83 -18.73
C PHE A 158 -8.01 9.29 -18.79
N VAL A 159 -6.89 8.59 -18.95
CA VAL A 159 -6.85 7.12 -18.94
C VAL A 159 -7.23 6.57 -17.56
N CYS A 160 -6.73 7.14 -16.47
CA CYS A 160 -7.10 6.72 -15.11
C CYS A 160 -8.59 6.95 -14.84
N LEU A 161 -9.14 8.11 -15.21
CA LEU A 161 -10.58 8.39 -15.10
C LEU A 161 -11.40 7.44 -15.96
N PHE A 162 -10.96 7.18 -17.20
CA PHE A 162 -11.62 6.26 -18.11
C PHE A 162 -11.64 4.83 -17.56
N VAL A 163 -10.50 4.33 -17.08
CA VAL A 163 -10.38 2.99 -16.49
C VAL A 163 -11.18 2.90 -15.19
N CYS A 164 -11.10 3.89 -14.30
CA CYS A 164 -11.92 3.94 -13.08
C CYS A 164 -13.42 3.97 -13.40
N CYS A 165 -13.84 4.77 -14.37
CA CYS A 165 -15.23 4.84 -14.83
C CYS A 165 -15.69 3.49 -15.40
N LEU A 166 -14.86 2.84 -16.23
CA LEU A 166 -15.16 1.54 -16.82
C LEU A 166 -15.27 0.45 -15.74
N PHE A 167 -14.40 0.44 -14.73
CA PHE A 167 -14.49 -0.46 -13.57
C PHE A 167 -15.76 -0.20 -12.74
N VAL A 168 -16.12 1.05 -12.49
CA VAL A 168 -17.36 1.40 -11.77
C VAL A 168 -18.58 0.97 -12.58
N CYS A 169 -18.63 1.24 -13.88
CA CYS A 169 -19.71 0.80 -14.76
C CYS A 169 -19.83 -0.73 -14.78
N LEU A 170 -18.71 -1.45 -14.89
CA LEU A 170 -18.70 -2.91 -14.89
C LEU A 170 -19.16 -3.47 -13.54
N PHE A 171 -18.74 -2.87 -12.43
CA PHE A 171 -19.23 -3.23 -11.09
C PHE A 171 -20.74 -2.99 -10.97
N VAL A 172 -21.26 -1.86 -11.45
CA VAL A 172 -22.70 -1.56 -11.45
C VAL A 172 -23.49 -2.55 -12.30
N VAL A 173 -23.00 -2.89 -13.50
CA VAL A 173 -23.65 -3.88 -14.38
C VAL A 173 -23.63 -5.27 -13.75
N VAL A 174 -22.52 -5.72 -13.19
CA VAL A 174 -22.43 -7.04 -12.52
C VAL A 174 -23.35 -7.11 -11.31
N VAL A 175 -23.40 -6.05 -10.48
CA VAL A 175 -24.27 -6.02 -9.30
C VAL A 175 -25.75 -5.97 -9.70
N PHE A 176 -26.12 -5.11 -10.65
CA PHE A 176 -27.52 -4.90 -11.06
C PHE A 176 -28.08 -6.06 -11.89
N PHE A 177 -27.26 -6.68 -12.73
CA PHE A 177 -27.68 -7.78 -13.61
C PHE A 177 -27.52 -9.16 -12.96
N SER A 178 -26.93 -9.25 -11.76
CA SER A 178 -26.88 -10.51 -11.02
C SER A 178 -28.29 -10.89 -10.50
N PRO A 179 -28.73 -12.15 -10.67
CA PRO A 179 -30.01 -12.63 -10.11
C PRO A 179 -30.04 -12.60 -8.57
N PHE A 180 -28.92 -12.28 -7.94
CA PHE A 180 -28.77 -12.11 -6.49
C PHE A 180 -29.55 -10.89 -5.96
N TRP A 181 -29.76 -9.85 -6.78
CA TRP A 181 -30.50 -8.66 -6.37
C TRP A 181 -31.99 -8.95 -6.12
N VAL A 182 -32.56 -9.89 -6.89
CA VAL A 182 -33.96 -10.33 -6.71
C VAL A 182 -34.15 -11.04 -5.37
N LEU A 183 -33.18 -11.87 -4.97
CA LEU A 183 -33.19 -12.55 -3.67
C LEU A 183 -32.96 -11.58 -2.51
N PHE A 184 -32.09 -10.58 -2.69
CA PHE A 184 -31.84 -9.55 -1.69
C PHE A 184 -33.07 -8.65 -1.46
N VAL A 185 -33.74 -8.19 -2.54
CA VAL A 185 -34.97 -7.40 -2.43
C VAL A 185 -36.09 -8.23 -1.81
N TRP A 186 -36.23 -9.51 -2.17
CA TRP A 186 -37.21 -10.41 -1.54
C TRP A 186 -36.92 -10.61 -0.05
N PHE A 187 -35.64 -10.81 0.33
CA PHE A 187 -35.23 -10.94 1.73
C PHE A 187 -35.49 -9.65 2.51
N VAL A 188 -35.16 -8.48 1.98
CA VAL A 188 -35.40 -7.18 2.63
C VAL A 188 -36.90 -6.91 2.78
N LEU A 189 -37.73 -7.20 1.78
CA LEU A 189 -39.19 -7.05 1.88
C LEU A 189 -39.81 -8.00 2.92
N VAL A 190 -39.32 -9.24 3.01
CA VAL A 190 -39.73 -10.21 4.04
C VAL A 190 -39.27 -9.74 5.42
N PHE A 191 -38.05 -9.22 5.56
CA PHE A 191 -37.49 -8.74 6.82
C PHE A 191 -38.15 -7.44 7.30
N LEU A 192 -38.52 -6.52 6.39
CA LEU A 192 -39.31 -5.32 6.71
C LEU A 192 -40.72 -5.70 7.15
N SER A 193 -41.35 -6.70 6.52
CA SER A 193 -42.64 -7.23 6.97
C SER A 193 -42.55 -7.84 8.37
N PHE A 194 -41.47 -8.57 8.66
CA PHE A 194 -41.20 -9.14 10.01
C PHE A 194 -40.87 -8.05 11.05
N SER A 195 -40.14 -7.01 10.65
CA SER A 195 -39.75 -5.89 11.52
C SER A 195 -40.94 -4.97 11.85
N PHE A 196 -41.89 -4.81 10.93
CA PHE A 196 -43.15 -4.10 11.21
C PHE A 196 -43.99 -4.83 12.26
N PHE A 197 -43.97 -6.17 12.24
CA PHE A 197 -44.65 -7.00 13.23
C PHE A 197 -43.96 -6.98 14.61
N TRP A 198 -42.62 -6.94 14.65
CA TRP A 198 -41.85 -6.91 15.91
C TRP A 198 -41.68 -5.49 16.51
N GLY A 199 -41.81 -4.45 15.68
CA GLY A 199 -41.73 -3.04 16.08
C GLY A 199 -42.85 -2.59 17.02
N MET A 200 -43.97 -3.34 17.09
CA MET A 200 -45.00 -3.14 18.11
C MET A 200 -44.61 -3.70 19.50
N LEU A 201 -43.53 -4.51 19.61
CA LEU A 201 -43.17 -5.20 20.85
C LEU A 201 -41.91 -4.68 21.59
N CYS A 202 -41.06 -3.82 21.01
CA CYS A 202 -39.82 -3.42 21.71
C CYS A 202 -39.28 -2.02 21.32
N PRO A 203 -39.31 -1.01 22.21
CA PRO A 203 -38.87 0.36 21.92
C PRO A 203 -37.43 0.67 22.43
N LYS A 204 -36.44 -0.21 22.24
CA LYS A 204 -35.09 -0.03 22.82
C LYS A 204 -33.88 -0.23 21.88
N PHE A 205 -34.03 -0.07 20.57
CA PHE A 205 -32.89 -0.16 19.64
C PHE A 205 -32.77 1.10 18.77
N LEU A 206 -32.38 2.21 19.41
CA LEU A 206 -31.91 3.41 18.72
C LEU A 206 -30.56 3.77 19.35
N PHE A 207 -29.54 3.85 18.49
CA PHE A 207 -28.13 4.15 18.74
C PHE A 207 -27.19 2.96 19.04
N GLY A 208 -26.71 2.34 17.96
CA GLY A 208 -25.50 1.52 17.92
C GLY A 208 -24.98 1.45 16.49
N GLY A 209 -24.16 2.45 16.09
CA GLY A 209 -23.62 2.57 14.76
C GLY A 209 -22.55 1.52 14.45
N GLY A 210 -22.79 0.76 13.38
CA GLY A 210 -21.82 0.45 12.32
C GLY A 210 -20.45 -0.11 12.71
N GLU A 211 -20.40 -1.34 13.22
CA GLU A 211 -19.23 -2.20 13.03
C GLU A 211 -19.33 -2.90 11.66
N ILE A 212 -18.69 -2.34 10.63
CA ILE A 212 -18.45 -3.04 9.36
C ILE A 212 -17.07 -2.64 8.81
N PHE A 213 -15.99 -3.23 9.35
CA PHE A 213 -14.88 -3.78 8.56
C PHE A 213 -13.92 -4.60 9.46
N CYS A 214 -14.46 -5.58 10.19
CA CYS A 214 -13.67 -6.71 10.64
C CYS A 214 -13.54 -7.69 9.46
N ALA A 215 -12.56 -7.45 8.59
CA ALA A 215 -12.17 -8.40 7.56
C ALA A 215 -10.64 -8.61 7.64
N ARG A 216 -10.30 -9.61 8.45
CA ARG A 216 -9.11 -10.45 8.35
C ARG A 216 -7.80 -9.90 8.93
N LYS A 217 -7.64 -10.12 10.24
CA LYS A 217 -6.38 -10.65 10.80
C LYS A 217 -6.05 -11.95 10.05
N CYS A 218 -5.22 -11.83 9.01
CA CYS A 218 -4.18 -12.78 8.69
C CYS A 218 -2.83 -12.08 8.91
#